data_AF-A0A377ND21-F1
#
_entry.id   AF-A0A377ND21-F1
#
_cell.length_a   1.000
_cell.length_b   1.000
_cell.length_c   1.000
_cell.angle_alpha   90.00
_cell.angle_beta   90.00
_cell.angle_gamma   90.00
#
_symmetry.space_group_name_H-M   'P 1'
#
loop_
_entity.id
_entity.type
_entity.pdbx_description
1 polymer ?
#
loop_
_entity_poly.entity_id
_entity_poly.type
_entity_poly.pdbx_seq_one_letter_code
_entity_poly.pdbx_strand_id
1 'polypeptide(L)'
;MDMTFRRAFVKNFLGQSPDWYKLTIIGFLILNPIIYFLVSPFLAGWLLVIEFIFTLGMALKCYPLQPGGLLAIEAVMIGMTSAERIKEQVFSNLEVILLLIFMVAGIYFMKQLLLYVFTKLLLNIRSKTALSLAFCLAAAFLSAFLDALTVVAVVISVSVGFYSIYHRVASNGGIRPTSMTTVASLTPNSTSRRWNSSAPSCAA
;
A
#
# COMPACT_ATOMS: atom_id res chain seq x y z
N MET A 1 29.78 19.40 -15.12
CA MET A 1 28.76 18.47 -14.58
C MET A 1 29.27 17.95 -13.25
N ASP A 2 29.25 18.78 -12.21
CA ASP A 2 29.64 18.37 -10.86
C ASP A 2 28.39 18.01 -10.07
N MET A 3 27.85 16.83 -10.35
CA MET A 3 26.98 16.18 -9.37
C MET A 3 27.88 15.79 -8.20
N THR A 4 28.11 16.73 -7.28
CA THR A 4 28.83 16.50 -6.02
C THR A 4 28.32 15.21 -5.40
N PHE A 5 29.21 14.26 -5.09
CA PHE A 5 28.86 12.98 -4.46
C PHE A 5 27.86 13.13 -3.30
N ARG A 6 27.96 14.22 -2.55
CA ARG A 6 27.00 14.63 -1.50
C ARG A 6 25.55 14.78 -2.00
N ARG A 7 25.34 15.43 -3.15
CA ARG A 7 23.99 15.58 -3.76
C ARG A 7 23.47 14.25 -4.30
N ALA A 8 24.35 13.39 -4.81
CA ALA A 8 23.97 12.04 -5.25
C ALA A 8 23.59 11.15 -4.05
N PHE A 9 24.34 11.22 -2.95
CA PHE A 9 24.00 10.53 -1.70
C PHE A 9 22.67 11.03 -1.15
N VAL A 10 22.45 12.34 -1.00
CA VAL A 10 21.19 12.90 -0.47
C VAL A 10 19.98 12.57 -1.37
N LYS A 11 20.17 12.49 -2.70
CA LYS A 11 19.13 12.04 -3.62
C LYS A 11 18.80 10.55 -3.50
N ASN A 12 19.77 9.71 -3.15
CA ASN A 12 19.56 8.27 -2.93
C ASN A 12 19.19 7.93 -1.47
N PHE A 13 19.52 8.81 -0.52
CA PHE A 13 19.18 8.66 0.89
C PHE A 13 17.68 8.85 1.07
N LEU A 14 17.00 7.84 1.64
CA LEU A 14 15.56 7.83 1.92
C LEU A 14 14.64 7.92 0.67
N GLY A 15 15.15 7.65 -0.53
CA GLY A 15 14.37 7.60 -1.77
C GLY A 15 13.64 8.91 -2.12
N GLN A 16 12.41 8.80 -2.64
CA GLN A 16 11.51 9.91 -3.03
C GLN A 16 10.84 10.59 -1.82
N SER A 17 11.53 10.70 -0.68
CA SER A 17 11.00 11.43 0.48
C SER A 17 11.21 12.95 0.33
N PRO A 18 10.31 13.80 0.86
CA PRO A 18 10.45 15.25 0.83
C PRO A 18 11.75 15.72 1.47
N ASP A 19 12.38 16.77 0.91
CA ASP A 19 13.67 17.26 1.40
C ASP A 19 13.64 17.74 2.86
N TRP A 20 12.52 18.34 3.30
CA TRP A 20 12.34 18.73 4.70
C TRP A 20 12.38 17.52 5.64
N TYR A 21 11.78 16.41 5.24
CA TYR A 21 11.78 15.18 6.05
C TYR A 21 13.18 14.59 6.18
N LYS A 22 13.96 14.55 5.09
CA LYS A 22 15.36 14.11 5.14
C LYS A 22 16.19 14.97 6.09
N LEU A 23 15.98 16.29 6.07
CA LEU A 23 16.66 17.22 6.96
C LEU A 23 16.27 16.99 8.43
N THR A 24 14.99 16.76 8.71
CA THR A 24 14.50 16.46 10.06
C THR A 24 15.12 15.17 10.61
N ILE A 25 15.20 14.10 9.81
CA ILE A 25 15.85 12.84 10.22
C ILE A 25 17.34 13.05 10.51
N ILE A 26 18.05 13.80 9.66
CA ILE A 26 19.46 14.14 9.93
C ILE A 26 19.59 14.94 11.23
N GLY A 27 18.65 15.85 11.51
CA GLY A 27 18.59 16.58 12.76
C GLY A 27 18.42 15.66 13.98
N PHE A 28 17.51 14.71 13.91
CA PHE A 28 17.29 13.70 14.96
C PHE A 28 18.54 12.87 15.23
N LEU A 29 19.23 12.41 14.18
CA LEU A 29 20.50 11.68 14.29
C LEU A 29 21.65 12.49 14.93
N ILE A 30 21.56 13.82 14.92
CA ILE A 30 22.56 14.66 15.60
C ILE A 30 22.11 14.93 17.03
N LEU A 31 20.80 15.09 17.24
CA LEU A 31 20.22 15.43 18.53
C LEU A 31 20.30 14.26 19.54
N ASN A 32 20.05 13.03 19.09
CA ASN A 32 20.08 11.82 19.92
C ASN A 32 21.39 11.63 20.71
N PRO A 33 22.58 11.65 20.09
CA PRO A 33 23.84 11.47 20.81
C PRO A 33 24.13 12.66 21.73
N ILE A 34 23.78 13.89 21.32
CA ILE A 34 23.95 15.09 22.15
C ILE A 34 23.16 14.94 23.46
N ILE A 35 21.90 14.54 23.38
CA ILE A 35 21.05 14.41 24.58
C ILE A 35 21.50 13.23 25.44
N TYR A 36 21.93 12.13 24.83
CA TYR A 36 22.43 10.96 25.54
C TYR A 36 23.68 11.28 26.37
N PHE A 37 24.66 11.98 25.79
CA PHE A 37 25.93 12.28 26.46
C PHE A 37 25.88 13.51 27.37
N LEU A 38 25.10 14.55 27.05
CA LEU A 38 25.08 15.80 27.83
C LEU A 38 23.95 15.93 28.85
N VAL A 39 22.82 15.22 28.68
CA VAL A 39 21.62 15.43 29.51
C VAL A 39 21.33 14.21 30.37
N SER A 40 20.82 13.14 29.77
CA SER A 40 20.61 11.86 30.46
C SER A 40 20.23 10.76 29.46
N PRO A 41 20.63 9.50 29.73
CA PRO A 41 20.24 8.36 28.90
C PRO A 41 18.73 8.09 28.92
N PHE A 42 18.05 8.39 30.04
CA PHE A 42 16.61 8.19 30.18
C PHE A 42 15.80 9.14 29.28
N LEU A 43 16.17 10.43 29.25
CA LEU A 43 15.48 11.40 28.40
C LEU A 43 15.75 11.15 26.91
N ALA A 44 16.97 10.72 26.57
CA ALA A 44 17.32 10.34 25.21
C ALA A 44 16.47 9.16 24.71
N GLY A 45 16.19 8.17 25.56
CA GLY A 45 15.29 7.06 25.22
C GLY A 45 13.85 7.51 24.94
N TRP A 46 13.30 8.40 25.77
CA TRP A 46 11.96 8.97 25.53
C TRP A 46 11.87 9.80 24.26
N LEU A 47 12.92 10.58 23.98
CA LEU A 47 13.01 11.37 22.76
C LEU A 47 13.06 10.46 21.53
N LEU A 48 13.85 9.38 21.57
CA LEU A 48 13.93 8.40 20.49
C LEU A 48 12.57 7.73 20.22
N VAL A 49 11.78 7.43 21.26
CA VAL A 49 10.40 6.92 21.10
C VAL A 49 9.51 7.95 20.38
N ILE A 50 9.58 9.23 20.75
CA ILE A 50 8.80 10.30 20.11
C ILE A 50 9.20 10.45 18.63
N GLU A 51 10.50 10.44 18.34
CA GLU A 51 11.04 10.50 16.98
C GLU A 51 10.59 9.29 16.15
N PHE A 52 10.62 8.10 16.73
CA PHE A 52 10.16 6.88 16.07
C PHE A 52 8.67 6.97 15.72
N ILE A 53 7.81 7.43 16.63
CA ILE A 53 6.38 7.66 16.35
C ILE A 53 6.20 8.70 15.25
N PHE A 54 6.97 9.78 15.26
CA PHE A 54 6.97 10.77 14.18
C PHE A 54 7.32 10.13 12.82
N THR A 55 8.34 9.26 12.78
CA THR A 55 8.69 8.54 11.54
C THR A 55 7.57 7.61 11.07
N LEU A 56 6.89 6.91 11.99
CA LEU A 56 5.74 6.06 11.67
C LEU A 56 4.54 6.87 11.16
N GLY A 57 4.26 8.04 11.75
CA GLY A 57 3.16 8.91 11.31
C GLY A 57 3.38 9.44 9.89
N MET A 58 4.61 9.86 9.57
CA MET A 58 5.00 10.23 8.21
C MET A 58 5.01 9.02 7.26
N ALA A 59 5.06 7.80 7.81
CA ALA A 59 5.07 6.59 7.01
C ALA A 59 3.78 6.23 6.31
N LEU A 60 2.66 6.72 6.83
CA LEU A 60 1.36 6.61 6.18
C LEU A 60 1.27 7.43 4.89
N LYS A 61 2.17 8.42 4.68
CA LYS A 61 2.21 9.25 3.46
C LYS A 61 3.37 8.92 2.52
N CYS A 62 4.55 8.58 3.04
CA CYS A 62 5.78 8.56 2.23
C CYS A 62 6.53 7.21 2.17
N TYR A 63 5.97 6.12 2.70
CA TYR A 63 6.69 4.84 2.88
C TYR A 63 8.13 4.91 3.47
N PRO A 64 8.50 5.84 4.38
CA PRO A 64 9.76 5.91 5.06
C PRO A 64 9.78 4.91 6.24
N LEU A 65 9.78 3.60 5.96
CA LEU A 65 10.07 2.60 7.00
C LEU A 65 11.58 2.57 7.35
N GLN A 66 12.41 2.98 6.39
CA GLN A 66 13.87 3.01 6.48
C GLN A 66 14.47 3.96 7.55
N PRO A 67 14.01 5.21 7.76
CA PRO A 67 14.56 6.11 8.78
C PRO A 67 14.25 5.67 10.21
N GLY A 68 13.13 4.99 10.47
CA GLY A 68 12.89 4.37 11.78
C GLY A 68 13.95 3.32 12.11
N GLY A 69 14.37 2.54 11.10
CA GLY A 69 15.51 1.62 11.22
C GLY A 69 16.85 2.32 11.41
N LEU A 70 17.03 3.50 10.81
CA LEU A 70 18.25 4.31 10.98
C LEU A 70 18.39 4.81 12.43
N LEU A 71 17.30 5.29 13.04
CA LEU A 71 17.25 5.65 14.47
C LEU A 71 17.54 4.44 15.37
N ALA A 72 17.04 3.25 15.00
CA ALA A 72 17.33 2.03 15.76
C ALA A 72 18.81 1.63 15.69
N ILE A 73 19.45 1.76 14.52
CA ILE A 73 20.89 1.49 14.35
C ILE A 73 21.70 2.50 15.17
N GLU A 74 21.32 3.77 15.14
CA GLU A 74 21.92 4.80 15.97
C GLU A 74 21.81 4.46 17.47
N ALA A 75 20.65 4.03 17.95
CA ALA A 75 20.47 3.62 19.35
C ALA A 75 21.44 2.52 19.77
N VAL A 76 21.73 1.57 18.87
CA VAL A 76 22.72 0.51 19.09
C VAL A 76 24.14 1.07 19.10
N MET A 77 24.47 1.96 18.16
CA MET A 77 25.81 2.57 18.07
C MET A 77 26.12 3.48 19.28
N ILE A 78 25.12 4.20 19.78
CA ILE A 78 25.24 5.04 20.99
C ILE A 78 25.34 4.18 22.26
N GLY A 79 24.87 2.93 22.22
CA GLY A 79 24.88 2.03 23.36
C GLY A 79 23.62 2.11 24.25
N MET A 80 22.50 2.64 23.72
CA MET A 80 21.21 2.61 24.42
C MET A 80 20.64 1.19 24.53
N THR A 81 20.98 0.32 23.58
CA THR A 81 20.60 -1.09 23.55
C THR A 81 21.68 -1.92 22.86
N SER A 82 21.76 -3.21 23.14
CA SER A 82 22.71 -4.10 22.48
C SER A 82 22.06 -4.89 21.35
N ALA A 83 22.85 -5.21 20.31
CA ALA A 83 22.38 -5.99 19.17
C ALA A 83 21.84 -7.37 19.58
N GLU A 84 22.39 -7.98 20.64
CA GLU A 84 21.94 -9.27 21.16
C GLU A 84 20.53 -9.19 21.76
N ARG A 85 20.22 -8.12 22.50
CA ARG A 85 18.88 -7.90 23.08
C ARG A 85 17.83 -7.63 22.00
N ILE A 86 18.20 -6.88 20.95
CA ILE A 86 17.32 -6.69 19.79
C ILE A 86 17.07 -8.03 19.11
N LYS A 87 18.11 -8.83 18.89
CA LYS A 87 17.99 -10.15 18.28
C LYS A 87 17.00 -11.03 19.05
N GLU A 88 17.17 -11.18 20.36
CA GLU A 88 16.27 -11.97 21.21
C GLU A 88 14.80 -11.50 21.10
N GLN A 89 14.56 -10.19 21.14
CA GLN A 89 13.21 -9.64 21.00
C GLN A 89 12.62 -9.87 19.60
N VAL A 90 13.44 -9.74 18.56
CA VAL A 90 12.99 -10.01 17.17
C VAL A 90 12.63 -11.48 17.02
N PHE A 91 13.42 -12.42 17.54
CA PHE A 91 13.11 -13.86 17.47
C PHE A 91 11.83 -14.21 18.23
N SER A 92 11.61 -13.62 19.41
CA SER A 92 10.39 -13.82 20.19
C SER A 92 9.13 -13.33 19.46
N ASN A 93 9.23 -12.23 18.71
CA ASN A 93 8.11 -11.67 17.95
C ASN A 93 8.06 -12.15 16.49
N LEU A 94 9.01 -12.99 16.07
CA LEU A 94 9.13 -13.45 14.68
C LEU A 94 7.90 -14.25 14.29
N GLU A 95 7.35 -15.07 15.20
CA GLU A 95 6.09 -15.79 14.99
C GLU A 95 4.95 -14.84 14.61
N VAL A 96 4.76 -13.76 15.36
CA VAL A 96 3.70 -12.77 15.10
C VAL A 96 3.95 -12.04 13.78
N ILE A 97 5.20 -11.68 13.48
CA ILE A 97 5.57 -11.01 12.22
C ILE A 97 5.31 -11.94 11.03
N LEU A 98 5.65 -13.23 11.13
CA LEU A 98 5.37 -14.23 10.10
C LEU A 98 3.87 -14.43 9.93
N LEU A 99 3.10 -14.49 11.02
CA LEU A 99 1.63 -14.54 10.96
C LEU A 99 1.05 -13.30 10.28
N LEU A 100 1.55 -12.09 10.57
CA LEU A 100 1.14 -10.85 9.90
C LEU A 100 1.48 -10.84 8.41
N ILE A 101 2.71 -11.22 8.04
CA ILE A 101 3.14 -11.29 6.63
C ILE A 101 2.31 -12.34 5.88
N PHE A 102 2.11 -13.51 6.50
CA PHE A 102 1.28 -14.58 5.96
C PHE A 102 -0.17 -14.13 5.81
N MET A 103 -0.72 -13.37 6.76
CA MET A 103 -2.08 -12.80 6.68
C MET A 103 -2.21 -11.84 5.50
N VAL A 104 -1.26 -10.90 5.34
CA VAL A 104 -1.28 -9.96 4.21
C VAL A 104 -1.12 -10.70 2.88
N ALA A 105 -0.11 -11.58 2.76
CA ALA A 105 0.10 -12.39 1.57
C ALA A 105 -1.12 -13.28 1.25
N GLY A 106 -1.75 -13.83 2.29
CA GLY A 106 -2.97 -14.64 2.21
C GLY A 106 -4.14 -13.87 1.61
N ILE A 107 -4.40 -12.63 2.03
CA ILE A 107 -5.43 -11.78 1.41
C ILE A 107 -5.14 -11.52 -0.07
N TYR A 108 -3.89 -11.15 -0.41
CA TYR A 108 -3.53 -10.86 -1.81
C TYR A 108 -3.70 -12.08 -2.71
N PHE A 109 -3.32 -13.27 -2.24
CA PHE A 109 -3.51 -14.53 -2.95
C PHE A 109 -5.01 -14.88 -3.08
N MET A 110 -5.76 -14.84 -1.97
CA MET A 110 -7.15 -15.26 -1.94
C MET A 110 -8.07 -14.32 -2.71
N LYS A 111 -7.78 -13.01 -2.75
CA LYS A 111 -8.52 -12.05 -3.59
C LYS A 111 -8.43 -12.41 -5.08
N GLN A 112 -7.24 -12.76 -5.56
CA GLN A 112 -7.02 -13.11 -6.97
C GLN A 112 -7.65 -14.45 -7.32
N LEU A 113 -7.51 -15.46 -6.45
CA LEU A 113 -8.12 -16.77 -6.62
C LEU A 113 -9.65 -16.69 -6.60
N LEU A 114 -10.22 -15.91 -5.69
CA LEU A 114 -11.67 -15.73 -5.57
C LEU A 114 -12.26 -15.04 -6.80
N LEU A 115 -11.64 -13.96 -7.31
CA LEU A 115 -12.09 -13.29 -8.54
C LEU A 115 -12.03 -14.22 -9.76
N TYR A 116 -10.96 -15.01 -9.85
CA TYR A 116 -10.77 -15.96 -10.94
C TYR A 116 -11.83 -17.06 -10.94
N VAL A 117 -12.06 -17.69 -9.78
CA VAL A 117 -13.12 -18.70 -9.60
C VAL A 117 -14.48 -18.09 -9.88
N PHE A 118 -14.77 -16.90 -9.36
CA PHE A 118 -16.05 -16.23 -9.58
C PHE A 118 -16.35 -15.94 -11.04
N THR A 119 -15.36 -15.43 -11.76
CA THR A 119 -15.50 -15.09 -13.18
C THR A 119 -15.70 -16.36 -14.01
N LYS A 120 -14.95 -17.43 -13.73
CA LYS A 120 -15.13 -18.73 -14.40
C LYS A 120 -16.49 -19.36 -14.09
N LEU A 121 -16.99 -19.22 -12.85
CA LEU A 121 -18.28 -19.76 -12.43
C LEU A 121 -19.44 -19.06 -13.16
N LEU A 122 -19.40 -17.72 -13.24
CA LEU A 122 -20.43 -16.92 -13.94
C LEU A 122 -20.43 -17.16 -15.45
N LEU A 123 -19.27 -17.38 -16.06
CA LEU A 123 -19.17 -17.62 -17.50
C LEU A 123 -19.53 -19.05 -17.90
N ASN A 124 -19.38 -20.02 -16.99
CA ASN A 124 -19.63 -21.44 -17.29
C ASN A 124 -21.06 -21.88 -16.97
N ILE A 125 -21.74 -21.24 -16.01
CA ILE A 125 -23.07 -21.67 -15.54
C ILE A 125 -24.17 -20.76 -16.09
N ARG A 126 -25.00 -21.32 -16.99
CA ARG A 126 -26.18 -20.66 -17.59
C ARG A 126 -27.41 -20.57 -16.65
N SER A 127 -27.44 -21.35 -15.57
CA SER A 127 -28.62 -21.53 -14.70
C SER A 127 -28.55 -20.73 -13.40
N LYS A 128 -29.63 -20.02 -13.05
CA LYS A 128 -29.72 -19.12 -11.87
C LYS A 128 -29.53 -19.84 -10.53
N THR A 129 -30.04 -21.06 -10.37
CA THR A 129 -29.97 -21.83 -9.12
C THR A 129 -28.62 -22.50 -8.91
N ALA A 130 -28.04 -23.08 -9.97
CA ALA A 130 -26.71 -23.68 -9.89
C ALA A 130 -25.63 -22.62 -9.61
N LEU A 131 -25.84 -21.40 -10.09
CA LEU A 131 -24.93 -20.28 -9.88
C LEU A 131 -24.86 -19.85 -8.41
N SER A 132 -26.00 -19.69 -7.74
CA SER A 132 -26.03 -19.26 -6.32
C SER A 132 -25.48 -20.35 -5.39
N LEU A 133 -25.75 -21.61 -5.71
CA LEU A 133 -25.28 -22.75 -4.92
C LEU A 133 -23.77 -22.91 -5.01
N ALA A 134 -23.21 -22.77 -6.21
CA ALA A 134 -21.76 -22.81 -6.41
C ALA A 134 -21.04 -21.58 -5.84
N PHE A 135 -21.68 -20.40 -5.84
CA PHE A 135 -21.19 -19.20 -5.14
C PHE A 135 -21.05 -19.48 -3.64
N CYS A 136 -22.10 -20.05 -3.02
CA CYS A 136 -22.13 -20.35 -1.59
C CYS A 136 -21.07 -21.39 -1.20
N LEU A 137 -20.92 -22.44 -2.01
CA LEU A 137 -19.95 -23.51 -1.76
C LEU A 137 -18.50 -23.01 -1.87
N ALA A 138 -18.21 -22.17 -2.87
CA ALA A 138 -16.91 -21.51 -3.00
C ALA A 138 -16.61 -20.58 -1.82
N ALA A 139 -17.60 -19.81 -1.36
CA ALA A 139 -17.45 -18.92 -0.19
C ALA A 139 -17.21 -19.70 1.11
N ALA A 140 -17.93 -20.81 1.32
CA ALA A 140 -17.75 -21.68 2.48
C ALA A 140 -16.36 -22.33 2.51
N PHE A 141 -15.90 -22.83 1.35
CA PHE A 141 -14.55 -23.40 1.23
C PHE A 141 -13.47 -22.34 1.52
N LEU A 142 -13.63 -21.12 1.01
CA LEU A 142 -12.69 -20.02 1.26
C LEU A 142 -12.62 -19.60 2.73
N SER A 143 -13.75 -19.67 3.44
CA SER A 143 -13.85 -19.33 4.86
C SER A 143 -13.15 -20.34 5.79
N ALA A 144 -12.91 -21.57 5.32
CA ALA A 144 -12.25 -22.60 6.12
C ALA A 144 -10.72 -22.42 6.18
N PHE A 145 -10.13 -21.70 5.21
CA PHE A 145 -8.67 -21.55 5.08
C PHE A 145 -8.14 -20.16 5.46
N LEU A 146 -9.01 -19.22 5.85
CA LEU A 146 -8.63 -17.83 6.12
C LEU A 146 -9.00 -17.40 7.53
N ASP A 147 -8.17 -16.52 8.10
CA ASP A 147 -8.47 -15.79 9.33
C ASP A 147 -9.75 -14.94 9.18
N ALA A 148 -10.62 -14.93 10.20
CA ALA A 148 -11.97 -14.38 10.09
C ALA A 148 -12.03 -12.91 9.65
N LEU A 149 -11.05 -12.08 10.06
CA LEU A 149 -11.00 -10.68 9.67
C LEU A 149 -10.62 -10.50 8.20
N THR A 150 -9.76 -11.39 7.69
CA THR A 150 -9.36 -11.40 6.27
C THR A 150 -10.50 -11.82 5.35
N VAL A 151 -11.34 -12.77 5.78
CA VAL A 151 -12.52 -13.24 5.02
C VAL A 151 -13.52 -12.11 4.82
N VAL A 152 -13.87 -11.38 5.87
CA VAL A 152 -14.85 -10.29 5.80
C VAL A 152 -14.36 -9.21 4.82
N ALA A 153 -13.09 -8.82 4.88
CA ALA A 153 -12.51 -7.82 3.98
C ALA A 153 -12.54 -8.27 2.49
N VAL A 154 -12.22 -9.55 2.23
CA VAL A 154 -12.25 -10.13 0.88
C VAL A 154 -13.69 -10.20 0.34
N VAL A 155 -14.66 -10.62 1.15
CA VAL A 155 -16.07 -10.68 0.77
C VAL A 155 -16.63 -9.29 0.45
N ILE A 156 -16.28 -8.27 1.24
CA ILE A 156 -16.65 -6.88 0.95
C ILE A 156 -16.06 -6.43 -0.40
N SER A 157 -14.77 -6.69 -0.65
CA SER A 157 -14.12 -6.32 -1.92
C SER A 157 -14.78 -6.98 -3.13
N VAL A 158 -15.20 -8.23 -3.03
CA VAL A 158 -15.86 -8.96 -4.11
C VAL A 158 -17.31 -8.49 -4.30
N SER A 159 -18.04 -8.26 -3.22
CA SER A 159 -19.42 -7.75 -3.26
C SER A 159 -19.48 -6.37 -3.92
N VAL A 160 -18.56 -5.46 -3.56
CA VAL A 160 -18.44 -4.14 -4.20
C VAL A 160 -18.01 -4.27 -5.66
N GLY A 161 -17.10 -5.19 -5.98
CA GLY A 161 -16.70 -5.50 -7.35
C GLY A 161 -17.89 -5.90 -8.23
N PHE A 162 -18.72 -6.83 -7.76
CA PHE A 162 -19.93 -7.24 -8.46
C PHE A 162 -20.98 -6.15 -8.57
N TYR A 163 -21.19 -5.39 -7.50
CA TYR A 163 -22.10 -4.24 -7.53
C TYR A 163 -21.69 -3.22 -8.60
N SER A 164 -20.40 -2.94 -8.74
CA SER A 164 -19.89 -2.02 -9.77
C SER A 164 -20.18 -2.51 -11.20
N ILE A 165 -20.10 -3.83 -11.43
CA ILE A 165 -20.41 -4.46 -12.72
C ILE A 165 -21.91 -4.40 -12.98
N TYR A 166 -22.74 -4.77 -11.99
CA TYR A 166 -24.20 -4.71 -12.10
C TYR A 166 -24.68 -3.29 -12.37
N HIS A 167 -24.19 -2.30 -11.61
CA HIS A 167 -24.55 -0.90 -11.80
C HIS A 167 -24.12 -0.39 -13.18
N ARG A 168 -22.95 -0.81 -13.69
CA ARG A 168 -22.48 -0.45 -15.03
C ARG A 168 -23.33 -1.07 -16.15
N VAL A 169 -23.82 -2.30 -15.97
CA VAL A 169 -24.69 -2.99 -16.93
C VAL A 169 -26.12 -2.43 -16.87
N ALA A 170 -26.63 -2.16 -15.68
CA ALA A 170 -27.96 -1.55 -15.48
C ALA A 170 -28.00 -0.09 -15.95
N SER A 171 -26.93 0.69 -15.73
CA SER A 171 -26.86 2.07 -16.22
C SER A 171 -26.71 2.15 -17.75
N ASN A 172 -26.11 1.13 -18.37
CA ASN A 172 -26.06 0.98 -19.82
C ASN A 172 -27.37 0.42 -20.42
N GLY A 173 -28.40 0.19 -19.61
CA GLY A 173 -29.74 -0.22 -20.05
C GLY A 173 -30.61 0.91 -20.62
N GLY A 174 -30.10 2.14 -20.66
CA GLY A 174 -30.75 3.27 -21.34
C GLY A 174 -30.46 3.29 -22.84
N ILE A 175 -30.80 2.24 -23.58
CA ILE A 175 -30.86 2.29 -25.04
C ILE A 175 -32.04 3.19 -25.41
N ARG A 176 -31.79 4.46 -25.69
CA ARG A 176 -32.66 5.25 -26.56
C ARG A 176 -32.42 4.76 -27.99
N PRO A 177 -33.44 4.26 -28.71
CA PRO A 177 -33.34 4.07 -30.14
C PRO A 177 -33.40 5.46 -30.78
N THR A 178 -32.27 6.15 -30.82
CA THR A 178 -32.14 7.34 -31.68
C THR A 178 -31.92 6.81 -33.09
N SER A 179 -33.05 6.63 -33.79
CA SER A 179 -33.21 6.67 -35.24
C SER A 179 -31.94 6.41 -36.06
N MET A 180 -31.89 5.24 -36.69
CA MET A 180 -31.19 5.05 -37.97
C MET A 180 -31.73 6.05 -39.00
N THR A 181 -31.19 7.27 -39.07
CA THR A 181 -31.16 8.09 -40.30
C THR A 181 -30.14 9.22 -40.10
N THR A 182 -29.26 9.42 -41.08
CA THR A 182 -28.33 10.58 -41.23
C THR A 182 -27.04 10.40 -40.40
N VAL A 183 -25.83 10.13 -40.91
CA VAL A 183 -25.22 10.43 -42.20
C VAL A 183 -24.08 9.44 -42.42
N ALA A 184 -24.21 8.62 -43.46
CA ALA A 184 -23.08 8.25 -44.28
C ALA A 184 -22.72 9.50 -45.11
N SER A 185 -21.73 10.29 -44.69
CA SER A 185 -20.95 11.15 -45.60
C SER A 185 -19.74 11.74 -44.88
N LEU A 186 -18.62 11.76 -45.61
CA LEU A 186 -17.36 12.50 -45.39
C LEU A 186 -16.21 11.79 -44.64
N THR A 187 -15.58 10.88 -45.39
CA THR A 187 -14.14 10.80 -45.75
C THR A 187 -13.00 10.80 -44.71
N PRO A 188 -11.90 10.06 -44.98
CA PRO A 188 -10.72 9.99 -44.12
C PRO A 188 -9.61 10.96 -44.59
N ASN A 189 -9.13 11.88 -43.75
CA ASN A 189 -7.70 12.26 -43.74
C ASN A 189 -7.31 13.22 -42.61
N SER A 190 -6.06 13.03 -42.14
CA SER A 190 -5.15 14.03 -41.59
C SER A 190 -5.62 14.97 -40.48
N THR A 191 -5.08 14.84 -39.26
CA THR A 191 -4.04 15.76 -38.75
C THR A 191 -3.68 15.45 -37.30
N SER A 192 -2.41 15.09 -37.13
CA SER A 192 -1.62 15.33 -35.94
C SER A 192 -1.77 16.78 -35.44
N ARG A 193 -2.24 16.98 -34.21
CA ARG A 193 -1.68 17.93 -33.23
C ARG A 193 -2.57 18.02 -31.98
N ARG A 194 -1.89 18.24 -30.84
CA ARG A 194 -2.41 18.80 -29.58
C ARG A 194 -2.72 17.79 -28.46
N TRP A 195 -1.70 17.02 -28.06
CA TRP A 195 -1.49 16.72 -26.65
C TRP A 195 -0.85 17.94 -26.00
N ASN A 196 -1.63 18.75 -25.29
CA ASN A 196 -1.09 19.75 -24.37
C ASN A 196 -1.88 19.73 -23.05
N SER A 197 -1.12 19.50 -21.98
CA SER A 197 -1.25 20.07 -20.64
C SER A 197 -2.59 19.96 -19.90
N SER A 198 -2.67 18.99 -18.97
CA SER A 198 -3.12 19.25 -17.58
C SER A 198 -2.91 18.00 -16.70
N ALA A 199 -1.73 17.90 -16.08
CA ALA A 199 -1.53 17.07 -14.88
C ALA A 199 -1.82 17.95 -13.65
N PRO A 200 -2.56 17.48 -12.64
CA PRO A 200 -2.75 18.24 -11.41
C PRO A 200 -1.51 18.16 -10.51
N SER A 201 -0.97 19.33 -10.19
CA SER A 201 0.05 19.56 -9.16
C SER A 201 -0.43 19.08 -7.79
N CYS A 202 0.30 18.15 -7.18
CA CYS A 202 0.30 17.97 -5.73
C CYS A 202 1.32 18.94 -5.12
N ALA A 203 0.82 19.91 -4.35
CA ALA A 203 1.61 20.77 -3.48
C ALA A 203 0.86 20.96 -2.16
N ALA A 204 1.45 20.44 -1.07
CA ALA A 204 1.47 20.94 0.31
C ALA A 204 1.92 19.81 1.24
#